data_AF-A0A934DH70-F1
#
_entry.id   AF-A0A934DH70-F1
#
_cell.length_a   1.000
_cell.length_b   1.000
_cell.length_c   1.000
_cell.angle_alpha   90.00
_cell.angle_beta   90.00
_cell.angle_gamma   90.00
#
_symmetry.space_group_name_H-M   'P 1'
#
loop_
_entity.id
_entity.type
_entity.pdbx_description
1 polymer ?
#
loop_
_entity_poly.entity_id
_entity_poly.type
_entity_poly.pdbx_seq_one_letter_code
_entity_poly.pdbx_strand_id
1 'polypeptide(L)'
;MTFQDIAILAEKRGFVVSQSEGVYRLRLKRTDGINVETSFVTDCKNKVGHFALPYSWEYILKNDQTGEELYRDWIEHYGEETPAERMTNLQAEIYDFVNKVSRLEIRIHEYPVFTILGWKFGKIKELQFKTDSGWRDLWGSETNAAFQETH
;
A
#
# COMPACT_ATOMS: atom_id res chain seq x y z
N MET A 1 -7.62 -14.88 -10.64
CA MET A 1 -7.06 -13.54 -10.92
C MET A 1 -5.57 -13.69 -11.04
N THR A 2 -4.92 -12.92 -11.90
CA THR A 2 -3.48 -12.96 -12.17
C THR A 2 -2.87 -11.57 -12.03
N PHE A 3 -1.55 -11.47 -11.92
CA PHE A 3 -0.87 -10.16 -11.98
C PHE A 3 -1.11 -9.43 -13.30
N GLN A 4 -1.29 -10.15 -14.40
CA GLN A 4 -1.70 -9.56 -15.67
C GLN A 4 -3.09 -8.92 -15.58
N ASP A 5 -4.05 -9.57 -14.90
CA ASP A 5 -5.37 -8.99 -14.67
C ASP A 5 -5.30 -7.70 -13.85
N ILE A 6 -4.41 -7.66 -12.85
CA ILE A 6 -4.16 -6.47 -12.02
C ILE A 6 -3.54 -5.36 -12.86
N ALA A 7 -2.58 -5.67 -13.74
CA ALA A 7 -2.00 -4.70 -14.66
C ALA A 7 -3.05 -4.09 -15.59
N ILE A 8 -3.89 -4.94 -16.21
CA ILE A 8 -5.00 -4.49 -17.08
C ILE A 8 -5.99 -3.62 -16.30
N LEU A 9 -6.30 -3.97 -15.06
CA LEU A 9 -7.12 -3.13 -14.19
C LEU A 9 -6.44 -1.78 -13.94
N ALA A 10 -5.15 -1.78 -13.58
CA ALA A 10 -4.41 -0.58 -13.26
C ALA A 10 -4.37 0.40 -14.45
N GLU A 11 -4.12 -0.09 -15.67
CA GLU A 11 -4.19 0.71 -16.89
C GLU A 11 -5.58 1.34 -17.08
N LYS A 12 -6.64 0.56 -16.90
CA LYS A 12 -8.03 1.08 -16.94
C LYS A 12 -8.33 2.12 -15.86
N ARG A 13 -7.56 2.11 -14.76
CA ARG A 13 -7.63 3.09 -13.66
C ARG A 13 -6.70 4.29 -13.85
N GLY A 14 -5.99 4.37 -14.98
CA GLY A 14 -5.10 5.48 -15.29
C GLY A 14 -3.68 5.32 -14.76
N PHE A 15 -3.30 4.13 -14.28
CA PHE A 15 -1.90 3.86 -13.97
C PHE A 15 -1.08 3.68 -15.26
N VAL A 16 0.15 4.18 -15.23
CA VAL A 16 1.20 3.75 -16.14
C VAL A 16 1.80 2.46 -15.59
N VAL A 17 1.75 1.40 -16.39
CA VAL A 17 2.26 0.08 -16.01
C VAL A 17 3.57 -0.21 -16.73
N SER A 18 4.54 -0.73 -15.99
CA SER A 18 5.79 -1.23 -16.55
C SER A 18 6.15 -2.55 -15.89
N GLN A 19 6.76 -3.44 -16.66
CA GLN A 19 7.25 -4.72 -16.18
C GLN A 19 8.72 -4.87 -16.57
N SER A 20 9.56 -5.21 -15.61
CA SER A 20 10.99 -5.47 -15.82
C SER A 20 11.45 -6.57 -14.89
N GLU A 21 12.19 -7.54 -15.43
CA GLU A 21 12.84 -8.60 -14.65
C GLU A 21 11.87 -9.32 -13.66
N GLY A 22 10.62 -9.56 -14.06
CA GLY A 22 9.64 -10.25 -13.19
C GLY A 22 9.02 -9.38 -12.10
N VAL A 23 9.23 -8.07 -12.12
CA VAL A 23 8.62 -7.09 -11.22
C VAL A 23 7.68 -6.18 -12.01
N TYR A 24 6.45 -6.00 -11.52
CA TYR A 24 5.56 -4.95 -12.01
C TYR A 24 5.76 -3.69 -11.21
N ARG A 25 5.71 -2.54 -11.90
CA ARG A 25 5.68 -1.21 -11.30
C ARG A 25 4.51 -0.44 -11.91
N LEU A 26 3.59 -0.01 -11.05
CA LEU A 26 2.43 0.78 -11.42
C LEU A 26 2.61 2.19 -10.86
N ARG A 27 2.35 3.21 -11.68
CA ARG A 27 2.41 4.62 -11.26
C ARG A 27 1.13 5.35 -11.60
N LEU A 28 0.51 6.01 -10.63
CA LEU A 28 -0.68 6.83 -10.80
C LEU A 28 -0.39 8.26 -10.36
N LYS A 29 -0.65 9.22 -11.24
CA LYS A 29 -0.69 10.64 -10.90
C LYS A 29 -2.12 11.05 -10.61
N ARG A 30 -2.45 11.32 -9.35
CA ARG A 30 -3.81 11.68 -8.92
C ARG A 30 -4.05 13.18 -9.06
N THR A 31 -5.32 13.56 -9.13
CA THR A 31 -5.76 14.96 -9.25
C THR A 31 -5.60 15.76 -7.96
N ASP A 32 -5.49 15.10 -6.81
CA ASP A 32 -5.23 15.71 -5.50
C ASP A 32 -3.75 16.03 -5.27
N GLY A 33 -2.91 15.89 -6.29
CA GLY A 33 -1.47 16.20 -6.23
C GLY A 33 -0.64 15.11 -5.57
N ILE A 34 -1.16 13.89 -5.45
CA ILE A 34 -0.41 12.73 -4.93
C ILE A 34 -0.01 11.81 -6.08
N ASN A 35 1.28 11.49 -6.16
CA ASN A 35 1.82 10.44 -7.01
C ASN A 35 1.92 9.14 -6.22
N VAL A 36 1.29 8.09 -6.73
CA VAL A 36 1.31 6.75 -6.15
C VAL A 36 2.20 5.87 -7.00
N GLU A 37 3.19 5.26 -6.39
CA GLU A 37 4.01 4.23 -7.00
C GLU A 37 3.80 2.93 -6.23
N THR A 38 3.48 1.83 -6.91
CA THR A 38 3.42 0.50 -6.28
C THR A 38 4.21 -0.50 -7.10
N SER A 39 4.84 -1.45 -6.42
CA SER A 39 5.60 -2.51 -7.09
C SER A 39 5.49 -3.84 -6.37
N PHE A 40 5.50 -4.91 -7.17
CA PHE A 40 5.31 -6.27 -6.69
C PHE A 40 6.02 -7.28 -7.58
N VAL A 41 6.54 -8.34 -6.94
CA VAL A 41 7.27 -9.41 -7.62
C VAL A 41 6.29 -10.49 -8.08
N THR A 42 6.43 -10.92 -9.33
CA THR A 42 5.56 -11.95 -9.95
C THR A 42 6.17 -13.32 -10.04
N ASP A 43 7.50 -13.40 -9.92
CA ASP A 43 8.23 -14.66 -9.88
C ASP A 43 9.06 -14.77 -8.59
N CYS A 44 8.58 -15.61 -7.68
CA CYS A 44 9.18 -15.86 -6.38
C CYS A 44 10.52 -16.62 -6.46
N LYS A 45 10.89 -17.11 -7.65
CA LYS A 45 12.08 -17.95 -7.85
C LYS A 45 13.35 -17.13 -8.13
N ASN A 46 13.23 -15.87 -8.51
CA ASN A 46 14.37 -15.01 -8.83
C ASN A 46 14.50 -13.88 -7.79
N LYS A 47 15.69 -13.75 -7.20
CA LYS A 47 16.07 -12.56 -6.43
C LYS A 47 16.31 -11.43 -7.42
N VAL A 48 15.39 -10.48 -7.51
CA VAL A 48 15.51 -9.35 -8.45
C VAL A 48 15.83 -8.09 -7.65
N GLY A 49 17.11 -7.70 -7.65
CA GLY A 49 17.58 -6.44 -7.04
C GLY A 49 17.36 -6.36 -5.52
N HIS A 50 16.80 -5.24 -5.05
CA HIS A 50 16.50 -4.98 -3.62
C HIS A 50 15.24 -5.70 -3.11
N PHE A 51 14.46 -6.35 -3.99
CA PHE A 51 13.35 -7.22 -3.57
C PHE A 51 13.94 -8.54 -3.08
N ALA A 52 14.36 -8.53 -1.81
CA ALA A 52 15.04 -9.65 -1.20
C ALA A 52 14.11 -10.83 -0.90
N LEU A 53 12.78 -10.63 -0.97
CA LEU A 53 11.81 -11.50 -0.33
C LEU A 53 10.67 -11.91 -1.27
N PRO A 54 10.50 -13.22 -1.53
CA PRO A 54 9.38 -13.73 -2.31
C PRO A 54 8.05 -13.40 -1.60
N TYR A 55 7.01 -13.07 -2.36
CA TYR A 55 5.68 -12.68 -1.87
C TYR A 55 5.64 -11.35 -1.09
N SER A 56 6.25 -10.32 -1.66
CA SER A 56 6.21 -8.95 -1.11
C SER A 56 5.74 -7.94 -2.16
N TRP A 57 5.20 -6.83 -1.65
CA TRP A 57 4.90 -5.64 -2.44
C TRP A 57 5.10 -4.39 -1.60
N GLU A 58 5.37 -3.28 -2.28
CA GLU A 58 5.49 -1.97 -1.64
C GLU A 58 4.63 -0.94 -2.38
N TYR A 59 4.31 0.13 -1.66
CA TYR A 59 3.76 1.33 -2.25
C TYR A 59 4.32 2.59 -1.59
N ILE A 60 4.41 3.66 -2.39
CA ILE A 60 4.99 4.94 -2.02
C ILE A 60 4.04 6.03 -2.51
N LEU A 61 3.71 6.96 -1.62
CA LEU A 61 2.97 8.18 -1.92
C LEU A 61 3.95 9.35 -1.89
N LYS A 62 3.98 10.11 -2.97
CA LYS A 62 4.82 11.31 -3.10
C LYS A 62 3.97 12.52 -3.43
N ASN A 63 4.40 13.69 -2.98
CA ASN A 63 3.86 14.95 -3.49
C ASN A 63 4.23 15.11 -4.97
N ASP A 64 3.25 15.35 -5.84
CA ASP A 64 3.47 15.44 -7.29
C ASP A 64 4.29 16.66 -7.72
N GLN A 65 4.26 17.74 -6.94
CA GLN A 65 4.97 18.97 -7.26
C GLN A 65 6.41 18.93 -6.76
N THR A 66 6.63 18.46 -5.54
CA THR A 66 7.96 18.49 -4.90
C THR A 66 8.72 17.18 -5.04
N GLY A 67 8.03 16.07 -5.30
CA GLY A 67 8.60 14.72 -5.28
C GLY A 67 8.87 14.17 -3.88
N GLU A 68 8.51 14.91 -2.83
CA GLU A 68 8.71 14.50 -1.43
C GLU A 68 7.91 13.24 -1.09
N GLU A 69 8.55 12.28 -0.44
CA GLU A 69 7.89 11.06 0.06
C GLU A 69 7.01 11.41 1.27
N LEU A 70 5.70 11.23 1.11
CA LEU A 70 4.70 11.46 2.16
C LEU A 70 4.54 10.23 3.05
N TYR A 71 4.53 9.06 2.40
CA TYR A 71 4.30 7.77 3.02
C TYR A 71 4.87 6.64 2.17
N ARG A 72 5.37 5.60 2.83
CA ARG A 72 5.82 4.36 2.22
C ARG A 72 5.43 3.22 3.15
N ASP A 73 5.01 2.12 2.55
CA ASP A 73 4.80 0.88 3.27
C ASP A 73 5.28 -0.30 2.44
N TRP A 74 5.69 -1.35 3.14
CA TRP A 74 6.26 -2.55 2.56
C TRP A 74 5.61 -3.75 3.25
N ILE A 75 4.91 -4.57 2.47
CA ILE A 75 4.08 -5.67 2.95
C ILE A 75 4.70 -7.00 2.51
N GLU A 76 4.87 -7.91 3.47
CA GLU A 76 5.54 -9.19 3.30
C GLU A 76 4.68 -10.33 3.81
N HIS A 77 4.61 -11.43 3.05
CA HIS A 77 3.87 -12.63 3.43
C HIS A 77 4.82 -13.75 3.90
N TYR A 78 4.83 -14.02 5.21
CA TYR A 78 5.55 -15.14 5.85
C TYR A 78 4.66 -16.02 6.70
N GLY A 79 5.18 -17.19 7.11
CA GLY A 79 4.53 -18.05 8.09
C GLY A 79 4.03 -19.37 7.51
N GLU A 80 2.89 -19.84 8.01
CA GLU A 80 2.33 -21.18 7.77
C GLU A 80 1.63 -21.33 6.40
N GLU A 81 1.33 -20.22 5.73
CA GLU A 81 0.66 -20.22 4.42
C GLU A 81 1.48 -20.95 3.37
N THR A 82 0.79 -21.72 2.53
CA THR A 82 1.38 -22.34 1.34
C THR A 82 1.80 -21.27 0.32
N PRO A 83 2.77 -21.57 -0.55
CA PRO A 83 3.14 -20.69 -1.68
C PRO A 83 1.95 -20.20 -2.53
N ALA A 84 0.94 -21.05 -2.73
CA ALA A 84 -0.24 -20.72 -3.52
C ALA A 84 -1.19 -19.74 -2.79
N GLU A 85 -1.34 -19.91 -1.48
CA GLU A 85 -2.14 -19.00 -0.64
C GLU A 85 -1.50 -17.62 -0.60
N ARG A 86 -0.19 -17.53 -0.34
CA ARG A 86 0.54 -16.23 -0.34
C ARG A 86 0.40 -15.50 -1.65
N MET A 87 0.51 -16.23 -2.76
CA MET A 87 0.33 -15.67 -4.09
C MET A 87 -1.09 -15.12 -4.30
N THR A 88 -2.09 -15.86 -3.84
CA THR A 88 -3.50 -15.46 -3.95
C THR A 88 -3.80 -14.24 -3.09
N ASN A 89 -3.29 -14.22 -1.85
CA ASN A 89 -3.42 -13.10 -0.91
C ASN A 89 -2.77 -11.86 -1.51
N LEU A 90 -1.50 -11.95 -1.90
CA LEU A 90 -0.77 -10.86 -2.54
C LEU A 90 -1.53 -10.26 -3.73
N GLN A 91 -2.07 -11.10 -4.62
CA GLN A 91 -2.87 -10.65 -5.75
C GLN A 91 -4.14 -9.90 -5.30
N ALA A 92 -4.85 -10.41 -4.29
CA ALA A 92 -6.05 -9.78 -3.75
C ALA A 92 -5.75 -8.41 -3.13
N GLU A 93 -4.67 -8.30 -2.35
CA GLU A 93 -4.26 -7.05 -1.70
C GLU A 93 -3.94 -5.96 -2.71
N ILE A 94 -3.10 -6.28 -3.70
CA ILE A 94 -2.69 -5.32 -4.73
C ILE A 94 -3.91 -4.90 -5.57
N TYR A 95 -4.78 -5.85 -5.92
CA TYR A 95 -6.01 -5.56 -6.64
C TYR A 95 -6.88 -4.55 -5.88
N ASP A 96 -7.06 -4.78 -4.58
CA ASP A 96 -7.90 -3.94 -3.74
C ASP A 96 -7.27 -2.56 -3.52
N PHE A 97 -5.95 -2.50 -3.31
CA PHE A 97 -5.18 -1.26 -3.27
C PHE A 97 -5.33 -0.44 -4.54
N VAL A 98 -5.09 -1.03 -5.72
CA VAL A 98 -5.23 -0.35 -7.02
C VAL A 98 -6.65 0.21 -7.19
N ASN A 99 -7.67 -0.53 -6.78
CA ASN A 99 -9.06 -0.07 -6.84
C ASN A 99 -9.37 1.07 -5.86
N LYS A 100 -8.90 0.97 -4.61
CA LYS A 100 -9.13 1.99 -3.58
C LYS A 100 -8.38 3.28 -3.91
N VAL A 101 -7.08 3.17 -4.17
CA VAL A 101 -6.19 4.32 -4.40
C VAL A 101 -6.43 5.02 -5.74
N SER A 102 -7.22 4.46 -6.65
CA SER A 102 -7.61 5.16 -7.88
C SER A 102 -8.92 5.93 -7.77
N ARG A 103 -9.73 5.68 -6.74
CA ARG A 103 -11.10 6.20 -6.66
C ARG A 103 -11.41 6.96 -5.38
N LEU A 104 -10.78 6.55 -4.28
CA LEU A 104 -11.09 7.10 -2.96
C LEU A 104 -10.17 8.27 -2.65
N GLU A 105 -10.67 9.18 -1.83
CA GLU A 105 -9.86 10.18 -1.16
C GLU A 105 -8.94 9.47 -0.16
N ILE A 106 -7.69 9.93 -0.09
CA ILE A 106 -6.66 9.35 0.77
C ILE A 106 -6.17 10.38 1.78
N ARG A 107 -5.84 9.91 2.98
CA ARG A 107 -5.11 10.70 3.98
C ARG A 107 -4.10 9.84 4.71
N ILE A 108 -3.05 10.47 5.21
CA ILE A 108 -2.08 9.83 6.10
C ILE A 108 -2.41 10.28 7.52
N HIS A 109 -2.77 9.33 8.38
CA HIS A 109 -3.02 9.59 9.79
C HIS A 109 -1.78 9.26 10.62
N GLU A 110 -1.45 10.11 11.59
CA GLU A 110 -0.27 9.93 12.45
C GLU A 110 -0.70 9.68 13.90
N TYR A 111 -0.36 8.51 14.44
CA TYR A 111 -0.58 8.15 15.84
C TYR A 111 0.70 8.34 16.65
N PRO A 112 0.62 8.88 17.88
CA PRO A 112 1.74 8.82 18.82
C PRO A 112 1.96 7.38 19.28
N VAL A 113 3.21 6.92 19.33
CA VAL A 113 3.54 5.52 19.70
C VAL A 113 3.59 5.34 21.21
N PHE A 114 4.09 6.33 21.95
CA PHE A 114 3.99 6.39 23.40
C PHE A 114 4.17 7.83 23.91
N THR A 115 3.61 8.10 25.09
CA THR A 115 3.71 9.39 25.76
C THR A 115 4.34 9.17 27.14
N ILE A 116 5.51 9.76 27.40
CA ILE A 116 6.11 9.77 28.75
C ILE A 116 5.99 11.21 29.27
N LEU A 117 5.30 11.41 30.40
CA LEU A 117 5.13 12.73 31.03
C LEU A 117 4.58 13.82 30.07
N GLY A 118 3.66 13.46 29.18
CA GLY A 118 3.07 14.39 28.19
C GLY A 118 3.93 14.64 26.94
N TRP A 119 5.14 14.09 26.87
CA TRP A 119 6.01 14.17 25.70
C TRP A 119 5.77 12.98 24.78
N LYS A 120 5.41 13.26 23.53
CA LYS A 120 5.14 12.26 22.48
C LYS A 120 6.45 11.77 21.86
N PHE A 121 6.71 10.48 21.92
CA PHE A 121 7.88 9.85 21.32
C PHE A 121 7.45 8.91 20.19
N GLY A 122 8.00 9.15 19.00
CA GLY A 122 7.67 8.42 17.78
C GLY A 122 6.28 8.73 17.21
N LYS A 123 6.12 8.50 15.91
CA LYS A 123 4.82 8.53 15.23
C LYS A 123 4.69 7.29 14.35
N ILE A 124 3.57 6.59 14.44
CA ILE A 124 3.15 5.60 13.44
C ILE A 124 2.29 6.33 12.42
N LYS A 125 2.58 6.11 11.13
CA LYS A 125 1.77 6.63 10.04
C LYS A 125 0.91 5.52 9.47
N GLU A 126 -0.34 5.81 9.15
CA GLU A 126 -1.29 4.87 8.55
C GLU A 126 -1.97 5.53 7.35
N LEU A 127 -2.03 4.81 6.23
CA LEU A 127 -2.80 5.24 5.05
C LEU A 127 -4.28 4.90 5.24
N GLN A 128 -5.14 5.91 5.12
CA GLN A 128 -6.58 5.77 5.24
C GLN A 128 -7.30 6.21 3.97
N PHE A 129 -8.42 5.54 3.69
CA PHE A 129 -9.29 5.76 2.53
C PHE A 129 -10.67 6.21 3.00
N LYS A 130 -11.25 7.21 2.32
CA LYS A 130 -12.61 7.66 2.59
C LYS A 130 -13.63 6.68 2.00
N THR A 131 -14.48 6.14 2.85
CA THR A 131 -15.63 5.27 2.52
C THR A 131 -16.94 5.92 2.97
N ASP A 132 -18.08 5.35 2.60
CA ASP A 132 -19.42 5.78 3.05
C ASP A 132 -19.56 5.71 4.58
N SER A 133 -18.91 4.73 5.20
CA SER A 133 -18.88 4.53 6.66
C SER A 133 -17.82 5.37 7.39
N GLY A 134 -17.06 6.22 6.68
CA GLY A 134 -15.98 7.01 7.26
C GLY A 134 -14.60 6.62 6.74
N TRP A 135 -13.56 6.92 7.51
CA TRP A 135 -12.19 6.60 7.15
C TRP A 135 -11.86 5.17 7.57
N ARG A 136 -11.22 4.41 6.68
CA ARG A 136 -10.82 3.02 6.87
C ARG A 136 -9.36 2.84 6.45
N ASP A 137 -8.65 1.92 7.08
CA ASP A 137 -7.32 1.52 6.63
C ASP A 137 -7.39 0.69 5.33
N LEU A 138 -6.22 0.20 4.88
CA LEU A 138 -6.13 -0.66 3.70
C LEU A 138 -6.95 -1.96 3.85
N TRP A 139 -7.08 -2.47 5.08
CA TRP A 139 -7.71 -3.75 5.40
C TRP A 139 -9.22 -3.64 5.66
N GLY A 140 -9.76 -2.42 5.66
CA GLY A 140 -11.16 -2.16 5.93
C GLY A 140 -11.51 -2.13 7.42
N SER A 141 -10.51 -2.16 8.31
CA SER A 141 -10.71 -1.99 9.74
C SER A 141 -11.24 -0.61 10.04
N GLU A 142 -12.15 -0.52 11.02
CA GLU A 142 -12.25 0.70 11.81
C GLU A 142 -10.92 0.91 12.52
N THR A 143 -10.21 1.95 12.12
CA THR A 143 -8.95 2.31 12.75
C THR A 143 -9.21 2.57 14.22
N ASN A 144 -8.54 1.79 15.08
CA ASN A 144 -8.80 1.65 16.51
C ASN A 144 -9.27 2.95 17.18
N ALA A 145 -10.58 3.02 17.48
CA ALA A 145 -11.09 3.91 18.52
C ALA A 145 -10.46 3.60 19.90
N ALA A 146 -9.79 2.45 20.05
CA ALA A 146 -9.09 2.04 21.26
C ALA A 146 -7.89 2.92 21.65
N PHE A 147 -7.38 3.78 20.76
CA PHE A 147 -6.38 4.80 21.12
C PHE A 147 -6.99 6.19 21.39
N GLN A 148 -8.31 6.36 21.23
CA GLN A 148 -9.01 7.63 21.49
C GLN A 148 -9.50 7.81 22.93
N GLU A 149 -9.46 6.76 23.77
CA GLU A 149 -10.02 6.83 25.15
C GLU A 149 -9.00 6.77 26.29
N THR A 150 -7.70 6.81 26.02
CA THR A 150 -6.70 7.00 27.09
C THR A 150 -5.64 8.00 26.65
N HIS A 151 -5.91 9.29 26.90
CA HIS A 151 -5.01 10.31 27.49
C HIS A 151 -5.50 11.73 27.21
#